data_AF-A0A9X3PHV6-F1
#
_entry.id   AF-A0A9X3PHV6-F1
#
_cell.length_a   1.000
_cell.length_b   1.000
_cell.length_c   1.000
_cell.angle_alpha   90.00
_cell.angle_beta   90.00
_cell.angle_gamma   90.00
#
_symmetry.space_group_name_H-M   'P 1'
#
loop_
_entity.id
_entity.type
_entity.pdbx_description
1 polymer ?
#
loop_
_entity_poly.entity_id
_entity_poly.type
_entity_poly.pdbx_seq_one_letter_code
_entity_poly.pdbx_strand_id
1 'polypeptide(L)'
;MASKQVDPEALRAYRTKVEHQLEIVENTLIPKLRNGEVLGKAPAFGYLESSQTAKQSYATFHSTTWENLQLLRQSLEGIIDTLNDSGAAHEDSDEASATDFDNEL
;
A
#
# COMPACT_ATOMS: atom_id res chain seq x y z
N MET A 1 29.80 -14.79 -12.57
CA MET A 1 28.79 -13.89 -11.97
C MET A 1 27.44 -14.41 -12.40
N ALA A 2 26.64 -14.95 -11.49
CA ALA A 2 25.28 -15.40 -11.84
C ALA A 2 24.46 -14.16 -12.21
N SER A 3 24.00 -14.10 -13.47
CA SER A 3 23.00 -13.12 -13.88
C SER A 3 21.81 -13.26 -12.93
N LYS A 4 21.56 -12.23 -12.11
CA LYS A 4 20.31 -12.12 -11.37
C LYS A 4 19.24 -11.77 -12.39
N GLN A 5 18.76 -12.77 -13.13
CA GLN A 5 17.61 -12.61 -14.00
C GLN A 5 16.41 -12.40 -13.08
N VAL A 6 15.77 -11.25 -13.23
CA VAL A 6 14.56 -10.94 -12.48
C VAL A 6 13.44 -11.78 -13.07
N ASP A 7 12.73 -12.49 -12.21
CA ASP A 7 11.60 -13.34 -12.59
C ASP A 7 10.34 -12.47 -12.79
N PRO A 8 9.87 -12.29 -14.05
CA PRO A 8 8.72 -11.43 -14.33
C PRO A 8 7.41 -12.00 -13.77
N GLU A 9 7.29 -13.33 -13.66
CA GLU A 9 6.12 -13.98 -13.08
C GLU A 9 6.06 -13.72 -11.57
N ALA A 10 7.21 -13.82 -10.89
CA ALA A 10 7.30 -13.47 -9.47
C ALA A 10 6.96 -11.99 -9.20
N LEU A 11 7.43 -11.07 -10.06
CA LEU A 11 7.07 -9.64 -9.94
C LEU A 11 5.57 -9.41 -10.10
N ARG A 12 4.93 -10.01 -11.12
CA ARG A 12 3.48 -9.92 -11.32
C ARG A 12 2.69 -10.49 -10.15
N ALA A 13 3.09 -11.68 -9.66
CA ALA A 13 2.44 -12.32 -8.52
C ALA A 13 2.56 -11.48 -7.24
N TYR A 14 3.72 -10.84 -7.01
CA TYR A 14 3.90 -9.94 -5.88
C TYR A 14 3.07 -8.66 -6.04
N ARG A 15 3.06 -8.05 -7.23
CA ARG A 15 2.21 -6.88 -7.53
C ARG A 15 0.74 -7.16 -7.22
N THR A 16 0.19 -8.28 -7.71
CA THR A 16 -1.20 -8.67 -7.42
C THR A 16 -1.49 -8.77 -5.91
N LYS A 17 -0.54 -9.31 -5.13
CA LYS A 17 -0.68 -9.37 -3.67
C LYS A 17 -0.72 -7.97 -3.06
N VAL A 18 0.15 -7.06 -3.51
CA VAL A 18 0.21 -5.69 -3.00
C VAL A 18 -1.05 -4.91 -3.39
N GLU A 19 -1.53 -5.04 -4.62
CA GLU A 19 -2.80 -4.45 -5.09
C GLU A 19 -3.99 -4.90 -4.23
N HIS A 20 -4.07 -6.20 -3.91
CA HIS A 20 -5.12 -6.70 -3.02
C HIS A 20 -5.00 -6.15 -1.59
N GLN A 21 -3.79 -5.96 -1.06
CA GLN A 21 -3.62 -5.31 0.24
C GLN A 21 -4.04 -3.84 0.20
N LEU A 22 -3.69 -3.12 -0.87
CA LEU A 22 -4.10 -1.73 -1.09
C LEU A 22 -5.62 -1.63 -1.14
N GLU A 23 -6.28 -2.52 -1.88
CA GLU A 23 -7.74 -2.58 -1.96
C GLU A 23 -8.39 -2.75 -0.58
N ILE A 24 -7.85 -3.64 0.26
CA ILE A 24 -8.34 -3.81 1.64
C ILE A 24 -8.19 -2.51 2.44
N VAL A 25 -7.03 -1.85 2.36
CA VAL A 25 -6.76 -0.61 3.08
C VAL A 25 -7.73 0.49 2.64
N GLU A 26 -7.92 0.68 1.33
CA GLU A 26 -8.72 1.75 0.75
C GLU A 26 -10.22 1.53 0.86
N ASN A 27 -10.68 0.31 0.60
CA ASN A 27 -12.10 0.01 0.45
C ASN A 27 -12.72 -0.60 1.71
N THR A 28 -11.90 -1.12 2.63
CA THR A 28 -12.40 -1.76 3.86
C THR A 28 -11.99 -1.02 5.13
N LEU A 29 -10.72 -0.64 5.27
CA LEU A 29 -10.21 -0.11 6.55
C LEU A 29 -10.41 1.40 6.67
N ILE A 30 -9.85 2.19 5.75
CA ILE A 30 -9.95 3.65 5.76
C ILE A 30 -11.41 4.15 5.83
N PRO A 31 -12.38 3.58 5.09
CA PRO A 31 -13.75 4.07 5.13
C PRO A 31 -14.35 3.98 6.54
N LYS A 32 -14.04 2.93 7.31
CA LYS A 32 -14.58 2.76 8.66
C LYS A 32 -14.18 3.88 9.62
N LEU A 33 -13.01 4.50 9.43
CA LEU A 33 -12.50 5.61 10.24
C LEU A 33 -12.96 6.99 9.74
N ARG A 34 -13.66 7.09 8.61
CA ARG A 34 -14.16 8.38 8.13
C ARG A 34 -15.25 8.93 9.06
N ASN A 35 -15.31 10.26 9.17
CA ASN A 35 -16.35 10.93 9.94
C ASN A 35 -17.74 10.45 9.49
N GLY A 36 -18.55 9.99 10.44
CA GLY A 36 -19.90 9.48 10.16
C GLY A 36 -19.99 7.96 10.02
N GLU A 37 -18.86 7.28 9.84
CA GLU A 37 -18.78 5.83 9.75
C GLU A 37 -18.57 5.17 11.11
N VAL A 38 -18.63 3.83 11.14
CA VAL A 38 -18.68 3.01 12.36
C VAL A 38 -17.60 3.35 13.38
N LEU A 39 -16.36 3.60 12.94
CA LEU A 39 -15.23 3.91 13.81
C LEU A 39 -14.86 5.40 13.81
N GLY A 40 -15.43 6.21 12.91
CA GLY A 40 -15.21 7.66 12.86
C GLY A 40 -16.13 8.48 13.77
N LYS A 41 -17.05 7.83 14.50
CA LYS A 41 -17.87 8.48 15.54
C LYS A 41 -17.27 8.23 16.91
N ALA A 42 -17.02 9.31 17.64
CA ALA A 42 -16.62 9.23 19.04
C ALA A 42 -17.71 8.52 19.88
N PRO A 43 -17.34 7.54 20.72
CA PRO A 43 -18.23 6.95 21.70
C PRO A 43 -18.82 7.98 22.68
N ALA A 44 -19.98 7.65 23.26
CA ALA A 44 -20.56 8.44 24.34
C ALA A 44 -19.82 8.15 25.67
N PHE A 45 -18.73 8.87 25.93
CA PHE A 45 -17.84 8.62 27.08
C PHE A 45 -18.46 8.90 28.46
N GLY A 46 -19.58 9.62 28.55
CA GLY A 46 -20.19 10.03 29.82
C GLY A 46 -19.51 11.25 30.46
N TYR A 47 -19.82 11.52 31.73
CA TYR A 47 -19.39 12.73 32.46
C TYR A 47 -18.52 12.46 33.70
N LEU A 48 -18.06 11.22 33.89
CA LEU A 48 -17.18 10.89 35.01
C LEU A 48 -15.77 11.45 34.73
N GLU A 49 -14.96 11.61 35.78
CA GLU A 49 -13.57 12.08 35.61
C GLU A 49 -12.76 11.18 34.68
N SER A 50 -12.97 9.86 34.76
CA SER A 50 -12.38 8.88 33.84
C SER A 50 -12.85 9.01 32.39
N SER A 51 -14.01 9.64 32.14
CA SER A 51 -14.55 9.87 30.80
C SER A 51 -13.68 10.82 29.98
N GLN A 52 -13.03 11.80 30.63
CA GLN A 52 -12.15 12.75 29.94
C GLN A 52 -10.88 12.07 29.44
N THR A 53 -10.26 11.24 30.28
CA THR A 53 -9.10 10.42 29.88
C THR A 53 -9.47 9.48 28.74
N ALA A 54 -10.58 8.77 28.84
CA ALA A 54 -11.04 7.85 27.79
C ALA A 54 -11.27 8.56 26.45
N LYS A 55 -11.88 9.76 26.48
CA LYS A 55 -12.09 10.59 25.29
C LYS A 55 -10.78 11.00 24.63
N GLN A 56 -9.80 11.42 25.43
CA GLN A 56 -8.50 11.82 24.92
C GLN A 56 -7.73 10.61 24.35
N SER A 57 -7.73 9.48 25.05
CA SER A 57 -7.12 8.24 24.55
C SER A 57 -7.74 7.77 23.24
N TYR A 58 -9.07 7.83 23.11
CA TYR A 58 -9.74 7.49 21.85
C TYR A 58 -9.36 8.45 20.72
N ALA A 59 -9.30 9.76 20.97
CA ALA A 59 -8.92 10.74 19.96
C ALA A 59 -7.48 10.51 19.46
N THR A 60 -6.54 10.24 20.37
CA THR A 60 -5.17 9.88 20.02
C THR A 60 -5.12 8.58 19.22
N PHE A 61 -5.78 7.53 19.72
CA PHE A 61 -5.83 6.24 19.01
C PHE A 61 -6.40 6.38 17.59
N HIS A 62 -7.49 7.13 17.43
CA HIS A 62 -8.14 7.32 16.14
C HIS A 62 -7.24 8.09 15.16
N SER A 63 -6.65 9.20 15.60
CA SER A 63 -5.74 10.01 14.76
C SER A 63 -4.49 9.22 14.36
N THR A 64 -3.84 8.55 15.30
CA THR A 64 -2.66 7.72 15.00
C THR A 64 -3.00 6.56 14.06
N THR A 65 -4.15 5.90 14.26
CA THR A 65 -4.58 4.81 13.37
C THR A 65 -4.85 5.33 11.96
N TRP A 66 -5.50 6.49 11.85
CA TRP A 66 -5.74 7.13 10.56
C TRP A 66 -4.42 7.43 9.83
N GLU A 67 -3.48 8.10 10.50
CA GLU A 67 -2.17 8.44 9.94
C GLU A 67 -1.40 7.19 9.49
N ASN A 68 -1.37 6.15 10.32
CA ASN A 68 -0.71 4.89 9.98
C ASN A 68 -1.33 4.23 8.73
N LEU A 69 -2.66 4.27 8.59
CA LEU A 69 -3.33 3.73 7.40
C LEU A 69 -3.03 4.55 6.13
N GLN A 70 -2.91 5.89 6.24
CA GLN A 70 -2.50 6.72 5.10
C GLN A 70 -1.05 6.44 4.69
N LEU A 71 -0.14 6.29 5.65
CA LEU A 71 1.26 5.93 5.39
C LEU A 71 1.37 4.54 4.75
N LEU A 72 0.60 3.57 5.24
CA LEU A 72 0.55 2.23 4.66
C LEU A 72 0.03 2.28 3.22
N ARG A 73 -1.08 3.01 2.98
CA ARG A 73 -1.64 3.21 1.63
C ARG A 73 -0.58 3.77 0.68
N GLN A 74 0.07 4.87 1.04
CA GLN A 74 1.11 5.50 0.22
C GLN A 74 2.30 4.55 -0.03
N SER A 75 2.69 3.75 0.98
CA SER A 75 3.77 2.78 0.83
C SER A 75 3.41 1.66 -0.14
N LEU A 76 2.16 1.18 -0.11
CA LEU A 76 1.67 0.15 -1.03
C LEU A 76 1.58 0.69 -2.47
N GLU A 77 1.07 1.92 -2.66
CA GLU A 77 1.08 2.62 -3.95
C GLU A 77 2.52 2.71 -4.50
N GLY A 78 3.47 3.18 -3.69
CA GLY A 78 4.87 3.30 -4.11
C GLY A 78 5.55 1.96 -4.43
N ILE A 79 5.17 0.87 -3.75
CA ILE A 79 5.64 -0.48 -4.10
C ILE A 79 5.10 -0.89 -5.47
N ILE A 80 3.81 -0.66 -5.75
CA ILE A 80 3.21 -0.97 -7.04
C ILE A 80 3.90 -0.20 -8.17
N ASP A 81 4.13 1.10 -7.97
CA ASP A 81 4.84 1.94 -8.94
C ASP A 81 6.25 1.41 -9.22
N THR A 82 7.01 1.10 -8.17
CA THR A 82 8.36 0.54 -8.30
C THR A 82 8.37 -0.80 -9.05
N LEU A 83 7.37 -1.65 -8.82
CA LEU A 83 7.24 -2.94 -9.51
C LEU A 83 6.89 -2.75 -10.99
N ASN A 84 6.06 -1.76 -11.32
CA ASN A 84 5.72 -1.42 -12.70
C ASN A 84 6.94 -0.89 -13.46
N ASP A 85 7.67 0.05 -12.85
CA ASP A 85 8.88 0.63 -13.43
C ASP A 85 9.95 -0.45 -13.66
N SER A 86 10.12 -1.36 -12.69
CA SER A 86 11.06 -2.48 -12.82
C SER A 86 10.64 -3.44 -13.94
N GLY A 87 9.34 -3.70 -14.09
CA GLY A 87 8.80 -4.55 -15.18
C GLY A 87 9.06 -3.94 -16.56
N ALA A 88 8.79 -2.64 -16.73
CA ALA A 88 9.02 -1.94 -17.99
C ALA A 88 10.51 -1.92 -18.38
N ALA A 89 11.40 -1.63 -17.41
CA ALA A 89 12.85 -1.65 -17.66
C ALA A 89 13.37 -3.03 -18.10
N HIS A 90 12.73 -4.11 -17.65
CA HIS A 90 13.06 -5.46 -18.10
C HIS A 90 12.62 -5.73 -19.53
N GLU A 91 11.41 -5.31 -19.91
CA GLU A 91 10.90 -5.47 -21.28
C GLU A 91 11.76 -4.67 -22.28
N ASP A 92 12.12 -3.43 -21.96
CA ASP A 92 12.99 -2.59 -22.80
C ASP A 92 14.40 -3.21 -22.98
N SER A 93 14.95 -3.81 -21.92
CA SER A 93 16.26 -4.46 -21.97
C SER A 93 16.26 -5.73 -22.83
N ASP A 94 15.17 -6.51 -22.78
CA ASP A 94 15.03 -7.72 -23.59
C ASP A 94 14.86 -7.37 -25.08
N GLU A 95 14.09 -6.32 -25.40
CA GLU A 95 13.91 -5.83 -26.77
C GLU A 95 15.23 -5.28 -27.37
N ALA A 96 15.99 -4.53 -26.58
CA ALA A 96 17.32 -4.06 -26.99
C ALA A 96 18.28 -5.22 -27.26
N SER A 97 18.29 -6.23 -26.39
CA SER A 97 19.14 -7.42 -26.55
C SER A 97 18.75 -8.24 -27.78
N ALA A 98 17.45 -8.37 -28.07
CA ALA A 98 16.96 -9.05 -29.26
C ALA A 98 17.35 -8.30 -30.54
N THR A 99 17.24 -6.97 -30.53
CA THR A 99 17.62 -6.12 -31.66
C THR A 99 19.13 -6.20 -31.94
N ASP A 100 19.97 -6.18 -30.91
CA ASP A 100 21.42 -6.35 -31.06
C ASP A 100 21.78 -7.72 -31.65
N PHE A 101 21.10 -8.79 -31.23
CA PHE A 101 21.32 -10.13 -31.76
C PHE A 101 20.94 -10.24 -33.26
N ASP A 102 19.82 -9.64 -33.66
CA ASP A 102 19.39 -9.60 -35.06
C ASP A 102 20.34 -8.76 -35.95
N ASN A 103 21.01 -7.75 -35.39
CA ASN A 103 22.00 -6.95 -36.12
C ASN A 103 23.38 -7.64 -36.26
N GLU A 104 23.65 -8.68 -35.47
CA GLU A 104 24.89 -9.46 -35.54
C GLU A 104 24.82 -10.67 -36.52
N LEU A 105 23.64 -10.96 -37.09
CA LEU A 105 23.39 -12.02 -38.09
C LEU A 105 23.41 -11.50 -39.54
#